data_AF-A0A1S8WVP3-F1
#
_entry.id   AF-A0A1S8WVP3-F1
#
_cell.length_a   1.000
_cell.length_b   1.000
_cell.length_c   1.000
_cell.angle_alpha   90.00
_cell.angle_beta   90.00
_cell.angle_gamma   90.00
#
_symmetry.space_group_name_H-M   'P 1'
#
loop_
_entity.id
_entity.type
_entity.pdbx_description
1 polymer ?
#
loop_
_entity_poly.entity_id
_entity_poly.type
_entity_poly.pdbx_seq_one_letter_code
_entity_poly.pdbx_strand_id
1 'polypeptide(L)'
;MKEYIEEMIKKIQGPLQAFVDEVERARFLSLLVETDNWLQSQSDHADWQAYEDRLRKLEVIGILLEQRLYERVEMVKKFKSAIEHYQHRLSLMRSGELKYAHVEPHHICQLQTLLDQYDMWLREQQMRQQCVEHYDNCHEDPQLNTLGIAHRLQSLHDFWSSIVCKNDPGAQRSAISIRLP
;
A
#
# COMPACT_ATOMS: atom_id res chain seq x y z
N MET A 1 13.62 2.30 -27.49
CA MET A 1 13.67 1.02 -26.76
C MET A 1 14.91 0.91 -25.88
N LYS A 2 16.14 1.11 -26.40
CA LYS A 2 17.36 1.03 -25.57
C LYS A 2 17.29 1.89 -24.31
N GLU A 3 16.96 3.18 -24.46
CA GLU A 3 16.77 4.10 -23.33
C GLU A 3 15.70 3.60 -22.34
N TYR A 4 14.60 3.04 -22.83
CA TYR A 4 13.55 2.46 -21.98
C TYR A 4 14.07 1.27 -21.17
N ILE A 5 14.85 0.38 -21.80
CA ILE A 5 15.43 -0.79 -21.12
C ILE A 5 16.39 -0.32 -20.02
N GLU A 6 17.30 0.60 -20.33
CA GLU A 6 18.27 1.15 -19.38
C GLU A 6 17.56 1.81 -18.18
N GLU A 7 16.53 2.62 -18.44
CA GLU A 7 15.73 3.26 -17.39
C GLU A 7 14.96 2.23 -16.55
N MET A 8 14.37 1.20 -17.16
CA MET A 8 13.63 0.18 -16.41
C MET A 8 14.54 -0.72 -15.59
N ILE A 9 15.76 -1.01 -16.04
CA ILE A 9 16.77 -1.73 -15.24
C ILE A 9 17.12 -0.91 -13.99
N LYS A 10 17.41 0.39 -14.15
CA LYS A 10 17.66 1.29 -13.01
C LYS A 10 16.50 1.33 -12.03
N LYS A 11 15.25 1.39 -12.55
CA LYS A 11 14.05 1.41 -11.71
C LYS A 11 13.87 0.09 -10.94
N ILE A 12 14.02 -1.06 -11.60
CA ILE A 12 13.94 -2.40 -10.97
C ILE A 12 14.99 -2.58 -9.87
N GLN A 13 16.21 -2.14 -10.13
CA GLN A 13 17.33 -2.28 -9.20
C GLN A 13 17.35 -1.20 -8.11
N GLY A 14 16.48 -0.18 -8.22
CA GLY A 14 16.36 0.89 -7.25
C GLY A 14 14.92 1.00 -6.73
N PRO A 15 14.17 2.03 -7.13
CA PRO A 15 12.89 2.38 -6.49
C PRO A 15 11.81 1.29 -6.57
N LEU A 16 11.83 0.40 -7.56
CA LEU A 16 10.86 -0.71 -7.66
C LEU A 16 11.28 -1.93 -6.83
N GLN A 17 12.53 -2.02 -6.37
CA GLN A 17 13.04 -3.19 -5.66
C GLN A 17 12.20 -3.58 -4.44
N ALA A 18 11.75 -2.61 -3.66
CA ALA A 18 10.94 -2.84 -2.46
C ALA A 18 9.46 -3.16 -2.74
N PHE A 19 9.06 -3.21 -4.02
CA PHE A 19 7.66 -3.25 -4.46
C PHE A 19 7.32 -4.40 -5.39
N VAL A 20 8.34 -5.15 -5.81
CA VAL A 20 8.24 -6.30 -6.72
C VAL A 20 8.74 -7.52 -5.97
N ASP A 21 8.09 -8.67 -6.13
CA ASP A 21 8.58 -9.90 -5.52
C ASP A 21 9.83 -10.39 -6.23
N GLU A 22 10.67 -11.17 -5.54
CA GLU A 22 11.94 -11.60 -6.09
C GLU A 22 11.77 -12.36 -7.43
N VAL A 23 10.69 -13.13 -7.55
CA VAL A 23 10.41 -13.93 -8.74
C VAL A 23 9.96 -13.04 -9.90
N GLU A 24 9.04 -12.11 -9.66
CA GLU A 24 8.59 -11.12 -10.66
C GLU A 24 9.74 -10.20 -11.10
N ARG A 25 10.58 -9.79 -10.15
CA ARG A 25 11.78 -8.99 -10.39
C ARG A 25 12.77 -9.72 -11.28
N ALA A 26 13.13 -10.95 -10.91
CA ALA A 26 14.06 -11.77 -11.68
C ALA A 26 13.53 -12.04 -13.10
N ARG A 27 12.23 -12.34 -13.23
CA ARG A 27 11.58 -12.56 -14.54
C ARG A 27 11.62 -11.32 -15.41
N PHE A 28 11.29 -10.15 -14.87
CA PHE A 28 11.25 -8.92 -15.66
C PHE A 28 12.66 -8.42 -16.01
N LEU A 29 13.63 -8.53 -15.09
CA LEU A 29 15.03 -8.23 -15.36
C LEU A 29 15.60 -9.15 -16.46
N SER A 30 15.31 -10.45 -16.40
CA SER A 30 15.70 -11.39 -17.46
C SER A 30 15.14 -10.99 -18.82
N LEU A 31 13.88 -10.55 -18.88
CA LEU A 31 13.25 -10.11 -20.13
C LEU A 31 13.87 -8.82 -20.68
N LEU A 32 14.24 -7.87 -19.81
CA LEU A 32 14.94 -6.64 -20.19
C LEU A 32 16.31 -6.96 -20.79
N VAL A 33 17.09 -7.82 -20.13
CA VAL A 33 18.42 -8.26 -20.60
C VAL A 33 18.32 -9.04 -21.92
N GLU A 34 17.36 -9.95 -22.04
CA GLU A 34 17.12 -10.69 -23.27
C GLU A 34 16.78 -9.74 -24.44
N THR A 35 15.97 -8.72 -24.18
CA THR A 35 15.59 -7.72 -25.19
C THR A 35 16.76 -6.82 -25.57
N ASP A 36 17.62 -6.44 -24.62
CA ASP A 36 18.84 -5.68 -24.91
C ASP A 36 19.83 -6.49 -25.75
N ASN A 37 20.08 -7.75 -25.39
CA ASN A 37 20.91 -8.66 -26.17
C ASN A 37 20.35 -8.85 -27.59
N TRP A 38 19.02 -8.97 -27.72
CA TRP A 38 18.36 -9.03 -29.03
C TRP A 38 18.63 -7.77 -29.85
N LEU A 39 18.44 -6.58 -29.27
CA LEU A 39 18.73 -5.29 -29.93
C LEU A 39 20.17 -5.20 -30.43
N GLN A 40 21.14 -5.59 -29.60
CA GLN A 40 22.56 -5.58 -29.96
C GLN A 40 22.91 -6.57 -31.08
N SER A 41 22.14 -7.65 -31.22
CA SER A 41 22.33 -8.68 -32.26
C SER A 41 21.64 -8.37 -33.60
N GLN A 42 20.79 -7.34 -33.66
CA GLN A 42 20.11 -6.98 -34.90
C GLN A 42 21.07 -6.29 -35.88
N SER A 43 20.99 -6.67 -37.16
CA SER A 43 21.59 -5.92 -38.26
C SER A 43 20.71 -4.74 -38.68
N ASP A 44 21.19 -3.89 -39.60
CA ASP A 44 20.47 -2.72 -40.13
C ASP A 44 19.10 -3.03 -40.80
N HIS A 45 18.73 -4.31 -40.93
CA HIS A 45 17.46 -4.78 -41.50
C HIS A 45 16.50 -5.38 -40.46
N ALA A 46 16.58 -4.95 -39.20
CA ALA A 46 15.68 -5.40 -38.14
C ALA A 46 14.20 -5.21 -38.52
N ASP A 47 13.39 -6.23 -38.26
CA ASP A 47 11.93 -6.18 -38.46
C ASP A 47 11.31 -5.18 -37.47
N TRP A 48 10.72 -4.10 -38.00
CA TRP A 48 10.02 -3.08 -37.22
C TRP A 48 8.93 -3.69 -36.33
N GLN A 49 8.22 -4.71 -36.82
CA GLN A 49 7.15 -5.36 -36.05
C GLN A 49 7.72 -6.08 -34.82
N ALA A 50 8.85 -6.77 -34.99
CA ALA A 50 9.54 -7.45 -33.89
C ALA A 50 10.04 -6.46 -32.82
N TYR A 51 10.47 -5.26 -33.23
CA TYR A 51 10.80 -4.19 -32.31
C TYR A 51 9.56 -3.70 -31.55
N GLU A 52 8.48 -3.40 -32.24
CA GLU A 52 7.26 -2.87 -31.62
C GLU A 52 6.64 -3.88 -30.63
N ASP A 53 6.59 -5.16 -31.00
CA ASP A 53 6.04 -6.23 -30.15
C ASP A 53 6.87 -6.42 -28.87
N ARG A 54 8.20 -6.37 -28.98
CA ARG A 54 9.09 -6.45 -27.81
C ARG A 54 8.94 -5.25 -26.89
N LEU A 55 8.88 -4.04 -27.47
CA LEU A 55 8.71 -2.81 -26.68
C LEU A 55 7.39 -2.85 -25.92
N ARG A 56 6.29 -3.19 -26.61
CA ARG A 56 4.96 -3.29 -26.01
C ARG A 56 4.92 -4.30 -24.87
N LYS A 57 5.58 -5.46 -25.03
CA LYS A 57 5.68 -6.47 -23.97
C LYS A 57 6.39 -5.91 -22.72
N LEU A 58 7.48 -5.17 -22.90
CA LEU A 58 8.18 -4.53 -21.80
C LEU A 58 7.32 -3.44 -21.14
N GLU A 59 6.68 -2.59 -21.94
CA GLU A 59 5.83 -1.49 -21.47
C GLU A 59 4.66 -1.97 -20.63
N VAL A 60 3.95 -3.02 -21.06
CA VAL A 60 2.81 -3.59 -20.31
C VAL A 60 3.24 -4.02 -18.90
N ILE A 61 4.40 -4.67 -18.78
CA ILE A 61 4.91 -5.11 -17.47
C ILE A 61 5.40 -3.90 -16.67
N GLY A 62 6.17 -3.00 -17.29
CA GLY A 62 6.70 -1.81 -16.63
C GLY A 62 5.61 -0.92 -16.05
N ILE A 63 4.57 -0.61 -16.83
CA ILE A 63 3.41 0.19 -16.40
C ILE A 63 2.72 -0.47 -15.19
N LEU A 64 2.53 -1.80 -15.22
CA LEU A 64 1.88 -2.51 -14.12
C LEU A 64 2.70 -2.40 -12.83
N LEU A 65 4.02 -2.53 -12.89
CA LEU A 65 4.90 -2.40 -11.72
C LEU A 65 4.90 -0.96 -11.18
N GLU A 66 5.00 0.03 -12.06
CA GLU A 66 4.93 1.44 -11.68
C GLU A 66 3.59 1.82 -11.06
N GLN A 67 2.48 1.29 -11.60
CA GLN A 67 1.15 1.48 -11.03
C GLN A 67 1.04 0.88 -9.63
N ARG A 68 1.55 -0.34 -9.41
CA ARG A 68 1.56 -0.96 -8.07
C ARG A 68 2.38 -0.15 -7.07
N LEU A 69 3.53 0.39 -7.49
CA LEU A 69 4.33 1.30 -6.67
C LEU A 69 3.51 2.55 -6.30
N TYR A 70 2.90 3.20 -7.29
CA TYR A 70 2.08 4.39 -7.08
C TYR A 70 0.93 4.12 -6.10
N GLU A 71 0.17 3.05 -6.33
CA GLU A 71 -0.95 2.65 -5.45
C GLU A 71 -0.48 2.39 -4.03
N ARG A 72 0.67 1.73 -3.84
CA ARG A 72 1.22 1.48 -2.51
C ARG A 72 1.63 2.79 -1.82
N VAL A 73 2.32 3.69 -2.53
CA VAL A 73 2.71 5.00 -1.98
C VAL A 73 1.47 5.79 -1.55
N GLU A 74 0.44 5.84 -2.39
CA GLU A 74 -0.81 6.51 -2.07
C GLU A 74 -1.55 5.86 -0.89
N MET A 75 -1.56 4.52 -0.81
CA MET A 75 -2.17 3.82 0.33
C MET A 75 -1.43 4.06 1.64
N VAL A 76 -0.09 4.11 1.62
CA VAL A 76 0.70 4.48 2.80
C VAL A 76 0.38 5.90 3.25
N LYS A 77 0.30 6.87 2.32
CA LYS A 77 -0.08 8.26 2.64
C LYS A 77 -1.47 8.32 3.27
N LYS A 78 -2.45 7.65 2.67
CA LYS A 78 -3.82 7.58 3.20
C LYS A 78 -3.85 6.99 4.61
N PHE A 79 -3.10 5.91 4.84
CA PHE A 79 -3.05 5.26 6.14
C PHE A 79 -2.39 6.15 7.22
N LYS A 80 -1.28 6.83 6.90
CA LYS A 80 -0.66 7.82 7.80
C LYS A 80 -1.63 8.94 8.16
N SER A 81 -2.27 9.53 7.15
CA SER A 81 -3.25 10.60 7.37
C SER A 81 -4.43 10.13 8.22
N ALA A 82 -4.89 8.89 8.04
CA ALA A 82 -5.92 8.32 8.89
C ALA A 82 -5.45 8.17 10.35
N ILE A 83 -4.26 7.61 10.59
CA ILE A 83 -3.68 7.50 11.94
C ILE A 83 -3.64 8.88 12.61
N GLU A 84 -3.08 9.89 11.95
CA GLU A 84 -3.00 11.27 12.48
C GLU A 84 -4.38 11.86 12.78
N HIS A 85 -5.34 11.68 11.87
CA HIS A 85 -6.72 12.15 12.05
C HIS A 85 -7.39 11.50 13.27
N TYR A 86 -7.21 10.19 13.45
CA TYR A 86 -7.80 9.46 14.58
C TYR A 86 -7.07 9.74 15.90
N GLN A 87 -5.76 9.98 15.87
CA GLN A 87 -5.01 10.49 17.02
C GLN A 87 -5.51 11.87 17.45
N HIS A 88 -5.79 12.77 16.50
CA HIS A 88 -6.38 14.06 16.79
C HIS A 88 -7.77 13.90 17.45
N ARG A 89 -8.64 13.04 16.90
CA ARG A 89 -9.94 12.74 17.50
C ARG A 89 -9.81 12.18 18.92
N LEU A 90 -8.87 11.26 19.14
CA LEU A 90 -8.58 10.69 20.45
C LEU A 90 -8.15 11.77 21.45
N SER A 91 -7.36 12.75 21.04
CA SER A 91 -7.00 13.91 21.86
C SER A 91 -8.23 14.72 22.28
N LEU A 92 -9.14 15.01 21.34
CA LEU A 92 -10.40 15.71 21.62
C LEU A 92 -11.34 14.92 22.54
N MET A 93 -11.32 13.58 22.47
CA MET A 93 -12.06 12.74 23.42
C MET A 93 -11.51 12.88 24.84
N ARG A 94 -10.18 12.86 24.97
CA ARG A 94 -9.48 12.99 26.26
C ARG A 94 -9.60 14.37 26.88
N SER A 95 -9.73 15.42 26.07
CA SER A 95 -10.01 16.78 26.57
C SER A 95 -11.44 16.96 27.05
N GLY A 96 -12.33 15.97 26.86
CA GLY A 96 -13.70 15.99 27.33
C GLY A 96 -14.64 16.84 26.47
N GLU A 97 -14.36 16.98 25.16
CA GLU A 97 -15.28 17.70 24.28
C GLU A 97 -16.69 17.10 24.30
N LEU A 98 -17.70 17.95 24.46
CA LEU A 98 -19.11 17.57 24.59
C LEU A 98 -19.60 16.62 23.49
N LYS A 99 -19.12 16.79 22.26
CA LYS A 99 -19.47 15.93 21.11
C LYS A 99 -19.03 14.47 21.28
N TYR A 100 -18.12 14.18 22.20
CA TYR A 100 -17.64 12.84 22.51
C TYR A 100 -18.02 12.37 23.93
N ALA A 101 -18.86 13.10 24.65
CA ALA A 101 -19.28 12.74 26.00
C ALA A 101 -20.00 11.37 26.08
N HIS A 102 -20.53 10.89 24.95
CA HIS A 102 -21.17 9.58 24.83
C HIS A 102 -20.19 8.42 24.66
N VAL A 103 -18.91 8.69 24.41
CA VAL A 103 -17.91 7.66 24.14
C VAL A 103 -17.41 7.09 25.46
N GLU A 104 -17.62 5.79 25.66
CA GLU A 104 -17.17 5.13 26.87
C GLU A 104 -15.63 5.10 27.00
N PRO A 105 -15.08 5.22 28.24
CA PRO A 105 -13.63 5.21 28.46
C PRO A 105 -12.91 3.99 27.89
N HIS A 106 -13.56 2.83 27.89
CA HIS A 106 -12.96 1.60 27.36
C HIS A 106 -12.71 1.68 25.84
N HIS A 107 -13.61 2.34 25.09
CA HIS A 107 -13.44 2.58 23.65
C HIS A 107 -12.27 3.55 23.37
N ILE A 108 -12.08 4.55 24.23
CA ILE A 108 -10.94 5.49 24.15
C ILE A 108 -9.61 4.74 24.32
N CYS A 109 -9.54 3.83 25.30
CA CYS A 109 -8.37 2.98 25.51
C CYS A 109 -8.11 2.05 24.31
N GLN A 110 -9.15 1.39 23.79
CA GLN A 110 -9.03 0.53 22.61
C GLN A 110 -8.56 1.30 21.38
N LEU A 111 -9.08 2.51 21.13
CA LEU A 111 -8.64 3.36 20.02
C LEU A 111 -7.15 3.70 20.14
N GLN A 112 -6.70 4.08 21.34
CA GLN A 112 -5.27 4.36 21.59
C GLN A 112 -4.41 3.14 21.24
N THR A 113 -4.75 1.97 21.80
CA THR A 113 -4.00 0.73 21.56
C THR A 113 -3.95 0.38 20.08
N LEU A 114 -5.07 0.52 19.37
CA LEU A 114 -5.15 0.26 17.93
C LEU A 114 -4.24 1.21 17.13
N LEU A 115 -4.26 2.50 17.46
CA LEU A 115 -3.43 3.50 16.80
C LEU A 115 -1.93 3.26 17.04
N ASP A 116 -1.54 2.94 18.28
CA ASP A 116 -0.14 2.63 18.61
C ASP A 116 0.35 1.38 17.87
N GLN A 117 -0.47 0.33 17.81
CA GLN A 117 -0.17 -0.89 17.07
C GLN A 117 0.02 -0.61 15.58
N TYR A 118 -0.86 0.19 14.99
CA TYR A 118 -0.82 0.51 13.56
C TYR A 118 0.34 1.41 13.17
N ASP A 119 0.66 2.39 14.02
CA ASP A 119 1.79 3.29 13.86
C ASP A 119 3.13 2.54 14.01
N MET A 120 3.23 1.66 15.01
CA MET A 120 4.39 0.77 15.18
C MET A 120 4.54 -0.20 14.01
N TRP A 121 3.46 -0.87 13.60
CA TRP A 121 3.47 -1.77 12.46
C TRP A 121 3.94 -1.06 11.19
N LEU A 122 3.43 0.14 10.91
CA LEU A 122 3.84 0.89 9.73
C LEU A 122 5.33 1.23 9.77
N ARG A 123 5.86 1.68 10.92
CA ARG A 123 7.30 1.91 11.10
C ARG A 123 8.14 0.67 10.83
N GLU A 124 7.76 -0.47 11.41
CA GLU A 124 8.48 -1.74 11.20
C GLU A 124 8.49 -2.17 9.74
N GLN A 125 7.39 -1.97 9.01
CA GLN A 125 7.34 -2.27 7.58
C GLN A 125 8.25 -1.33 6.78
N GLN A 126 8.26 -0.03 7.10
CA GLN A 126 9.14 0.94 6.43
C GLN A 126 10.63 0.68 6.74
N MET A 127 10.97 0.29 7.96
CA MET A 127 12.34 -0.10 8.32
C MET A 127 12.78 -1.34 7.55
N ARG A 128 11.92 -2.36 7.47
CA ARG A 128 12.19 -3.57 6.65
C ARG A 128 12.46 -3.22 5.19
N GLN A 129 11.74 -2.25 4.62
CA GLN A 129 11.97 -1.78 3.25
C GLN A 129 13.32 -1.07 3.07
N GLN A 130 13.81 -0.37 4.09
CA GLN A 130 15.11 0.31 4.06
C GLN A 130 16.29 -0.66 4.23
N CYS A 131 16.10 -1.75 4.99
CA CYS A 131 17.13 -2.75 5.22
C CYS A 131 17.39 -3.68 4.02
N VAL A 132 16.61 -3.58 2.93
CA VAL A 132 16.79 -4.37 1.69
C VAL A 132 18.09 -4.01 0.94
N GLU A 133 18.83 -2.98 1.37
CA GLU A 133 20.16 -2.65 0.82
C GLU A 133 21.25 -3.68 1.18
N HIS A 134 21.02 -4.59 2.14
CA HIS A 134 21.99 -5.62 2.49
C HIS A 134 21.37 -7.03 2.71
N TYR A 135 21.68 -7.91 1.76
CA TYR A 135 22.03 -9.33 1.93
C TYR A 135 21.06 -10.43 1.40
N ASP A 136 21.70 -11.40 0.74
CA ASP A 136 21.25 -12.78 0.51
C ASP A 136 20.56 -13.38 1.75
N ASN A 137 19.51 -14.19 1.58
CA ASN A 137 18.86 -14.97 2.65
C ASN A 137 17.78 -14.28 3.51
N CYS A 138 16.77 -13.68 2.90
CA CYS A 138 15.45 -13.58 3.53
C CYS A 138 14.39 -14.18 2.60
N HIS A 139 14.09 -15.46 2.81
CA HIS A 139 12.99 -16.19 2.15
C HIS A 139 11.59 -15.78 2.67
N GLU A 140 11.50 -14.78 3.53
CA GLU A 140 10.23 -14.26 4.05
C GLU A 140 9.82 -13.00 3.31
N ASP A 141 8.63 -13.05 2.71
CA ASP A 141 8.04 -12.07 1.80
C ASP A 141 8.07 -10.64 2.43
N PRO A 142 9.01 -9.76 2.03
CA PRO A 142 9.29 -8.50 2.74
C PRO A 142 8.32 -7.39 2.34
N GLN A 143 7.20 -7.74 1.72
CA GLN A 143 6.36 -6.76 1.05
C GLN A 143 5.36 -6.16 2.02
N LEU A 144 5.47 -4.85 2.20
CA LEU A 144 4.37 -4.00 2.62
C LEU A 144 3.21 -4.19 1.63
N ASN A 145 2.33 -5.16 1.90
CA ASN A 145 1.23 -5.49 1.00
C ASN A 145 0.18 -4.38 1.04
N THR A 146 -0.14 -3.79 -0.11
CA THR A 146 -1.20 -2.78 -0.28
C THR A 146 -2.52 -3.24 0.33
N LEU A 147 -2.85 -4.53 0.21
CA LEU A 147 -4.04 -5.14 0.81
C LEU A 147 -3.97 -5.12 2.35
N GLY A 148 -2.80 -5.39 2.93
CA GLY A 148 -2.59 -5.35 4.37
C GLY A 148 -2.74 -3.95 4.98
N ILE A 149 -2.32 -2.91 4.23
CA ILE A 149 -2.58 -1.51 4.58
C ILE A 149 -4.08 -1.21 4.49
N ALA A 150 -4.72 -1.59 3.38
CA ALA A 150 -6.14 -1.37 3.14
C ALA A 150 -7.03 -1.99 4.23
N HIS A 151 -6.75 -3.23 4.63
CA HIS A 151 -7.49 -3.90 5.70
C HIS A 151 -7.36 -3.19 7.06
N ARG A 152 -6.16 -2.70 7.40
CA ARG A 152 -5.96 -1.95 8.66
C ARG A 152 -6.67 -0.61 8.64
N LEU A 153 -6.60 0.10 7.51
CA LEU A 153 -7.34 1.34 7.29
C LEU A 153 -8.85 1.11 7.45
N GLN A 154 -9.39 0.08 6.79
CA GLN A 154 -10.80 -0.29 6.90
C GLN A 154 -11.17 -0.65 8.35
N SER A 155 -10.35 -1.45 9.02
CA SER A 155 -10.56 -1.82 10.42
C SER A 155 -10.61 -0.61 11.35
N LEU A 156 -9.79 0.42 11.09
CA LEU A 156 -9.79 1.69 11.84
C LEU A 156 -11.10 2.46 11.61
N HIS A 157 -11.57 2.52 10.35
CA HIS A 157 -12.84 3.15 10.00
C HIS A 157 -14.05 2.42 10.57
N ASP A 158 -14.05 1.08 10.55
CA ASP A 158 -15.13 0.25 11.08
C ASP A 158 -15.21 0.36 12.59
N PHE A 159 -14.06 0.31 13.27
CA PHE A 159 -13.97 0.51 14.71
C PHE A 159 -14.51 1.89 15.09
N TRP A 160 -14.09 2.95 14.39
CA TRP A 160 -14.63 4.29 14.60
C TRP A 160 -16.15 4.37 14.38
N SER A 161 -16.63 3.82 13.28
CA SER A 161 -18.06 3.80 12.95
C SER A 161 -18.85 3.06 14.04
N SER A 162 -18.28 2.00 14.63
CA SER A 162 -18.92 1.29 15.73
C SER A 162 -19.05 2.15 17.00
N ILE A 163 -18.08 3.03 17.29
CA ILE A 163 -18.13 3.94 18.44
C ILE A 163 -19.18 5.03 18.22
N VAL A 164 -19.21 5.63 17.03
CA VAL A 164 -20.11 6.75 16.73
C VAL A 164 -21.54 6.28 16.51
N CYS A 165 -21.77 5.23 15.70
CA CYS A 165 -23.12 4.78 15.37
C CYS A 165 -23.83 4.06 16.51
N LYS A 166 -23.11 3.35 17.41
CA LYS A 166 -23.74 2.73 18.58
C LYS A 166 -24.20 3.75 19.61
N ASN A 167 -23.55 4.91 19.65
CA ASN A 167 -23.77 5.93 20.67
C ASN A 167 -24.44 7.21 20.12
N ASP A 168 -24.87 7.20 18.86
CA ASP A 168 -25.70 8.27 18.29
C ASP A 168 -27.16 8.08 18.71
N PRO A 169 -27.73 8.94 19.57
CA PRO A 169 -29.12 8.84 20.02
C PRO A 169 -30.15 8.98 18.88
N GLY A 170 -29.74 9.44 17.68
CA GLY A 170 -30.59 9.46 16.49
C GLY A 170 -30.76 8.09 15.82
N ALA A 171 -29.74 7.22 15.88
CA ALA A 171 -29.74 5.92 15.20
C ALA A 171 -30.54 4.84 15.97
N GLN A 172 -30.50 4.89 17.31
CA GLN A 172 -31.24 3.95 18.16
C GLN A 172 -32.77 4.15 18.11
N ARG A 173 -33.26 5.36 17.78
CA ARG A 173 -34.69 5.68 17.70
C ARG A 173 -35.37 5.03 16.48
N SER A 174 -34.64 4.82 15.39
CA SER A 174 -35.18 4.19 14.17
C SER A 174 -35.29 2.67 14.28
N ALA A 175 -34.48 2.02 15.12
CA ALA A 175 -34.50 0.56 15.30
C ALA A 175 -35.69 0.07 16.13
N ILE A 176 -36.31 0.94 16.93
CA ILE A 176 -37.46 0.59 17.79
C ILE A 176 -38.79 0.74 17.04
N SER A 177 -38.83 1.49 15.93
CA SER A 177 -40.09 1.73 15.20
C SER A 177 -40.46 0.67 14.17
N ILE A 178 -39.62 -0.36 13.97
CA ILE A 178 -39.91 -1.48 13.05
C ILE A 178 -40.10 -2.76 13.87
N ARG A 179 -41.08 -2.77 14.77
CA ARG A 179 -41.67 -4.02 15.26
C ARG A 179 -43.11 -3.80 15.70
N LEU A 180 -43.98 -4.59 15.06
CA LEU A 180 -45.39 -4.89 15.26
C LEU A 180 -46.44 -4.04 14.51
N PRO A 181 -47.54 -4.68 14.04
CA PRO A 181 -47.75 -6.07 13.58
C PRO A 181 -47.83 -6.19 12.06
#